data_AF-A0A0U5CQ56-F1
#
_entry.id   AF-A0A0U5CQ56-F1
#
_cell.length_a   1.000
_cell.length_b   1.000
_cell.length_c   1.000
_cell.angle_alpha   90.00
_cell.angle_beta   90.00
_cell.angle_gamma   90.00
#
_symmetry.space_group_name_H-M   'P 1'
#
loop_
_entity.id
_entity.type
_entity.pdbx_description
1 polymer ?
#
loop_
_entity_poly.entity_id
_entity_poly.type
_entity_poly.pdbx_seq_one_letter_code
_entity_poly.pdbx_strand_id
1 'polypeptide(L)'
;MTHLSQEPDPEKETYAPEMEKPPTESQIKVCMTIERLRDQIHSIPVLIHQALVIDQALSNHFKSLKDSANEVIVQFNEQKENILAQFDSLLMPLAKEVLEELIRDAERLKSDLDNTLLSMQKMVDMDWKGHALSWIELHSKWHDRHELNQRILKLVSDRTSQLIDKDIRVIQDYQTQSLSRMSQKDDVFKSVEKRLAKATEEPLKHLVELKRGVEETASMKQASEWIAQLHRQRESCFDQVLMKIDLIVKDLVLTEEEFDVDLFKDLEEEMFFVEQELKHIHDLLPKLHKNDEKEFFFTEARLEGLRDHLEQFDNLSLPRIVRERLEGIFRDIEDTLIKVSRRSA
;
A
#
# COMPACT_ATOMS: atom_id res chain seq x y z
N MET A 1 -27.07 33.95 -48.34
CA MET A 1 -25.85 34.58 -47.81
C MET A 1 -26.01 34.65 -46.31
N THR A 2 -25.42 33.69 -45.62
CA THR A 2 -25.52 33.56 -44.16
C THR A 2 -24.21 32.95 -43.68
N HIS A 3 -23.69 33.55 -42.62
CA HIS A 3 -22.32 33.49 -42.12
C HIS A 3 -21.84 32.08 -41.74
N LEU A 4 -20.65 31.72 -42.22
CA LEU A 4 -19.80 30.67 -41.68
C LEU A 4 -18.99 31.28 -40.53
N SER A 5 -19.32 30.89 -39.30
CA SER A 5 -18.48 31.15 -38.12
C SER A 5 -17.35 30.13 -38.12
N GLN A 6 -16.11 30.61 -38.27
CA GLN A 6 -14.91 29.85 -37.95
C GLN A 6 -14.74 29.86 -36.43
N GLU A 7 -14.63 28.67 -35.84
CA GLU A 7 -14.20 28.49 -34.45
C GLU A 7 -12.75 28.98 -34.29
N PRO A 8 -12.40 29.62 -33.16
CA PRO A 8 -11.03 30.00 -32.89
C PRO A 8 -10.22 28.77 -32.48
N ASP A 9 -9.11 28.58 -33.18
CA ASP A 9 -8.01 27.66 -32.88
C ASP A 9 -7.54 27.86 -31.42
N PRO A 10 -7.48 26.81 -30.58
CA PRO A 10 -7.05 26.96 -29.19
C PRO A 10 -5.59 27.39 -29.18
N GLU A 11 -5.40 28.56 -28.60
CA GLU A 11 -4.15 29.27 -28.36
C GLU A 11 -2.98 28.31 -28.12
N LYS A 12 -2.04 28.29 -29.07
CA LYS A 12 -0.64 28.06 -28.77
C LYS A 12 -0.21 29.16 -27.80
N GLU A 13 -0.31 28.89 -26.50
CA GLU A 13 0.45 29.62 -25.50
C GLU A 13 1.92 29.50 -25.89
N THR A 14 2.40 30.56 -26.51
CA THR A 14 3.79 30.70 -26.90
C THR A 14 4.51 30.94 -25.59
N TYR A 15 5.18 29.90 -25.08
CA TYR A 15 6.05 29.97 -23.90
C TYR A 15 7.02 31.14 -24.09
N ALA A 16 6.71 32.28 -23.45
CA ALA A 16 7.68 33.34 -23.30
C ALA A 16 8.72 32.80 -22.32
N PRO A 17 10.01 32.68 -22.69
CA PRO A 17 11.04 32.29 -21.72
C PRO A 17 11.00 33.31 -20.59
N GLU A 18 10.79 32.84 -19.35
CA GLU A 18 11.00 33.65 -18.17
C GLU A 18 12.38 34.30 -18.29
N MET A 19 12.44 35.63 -18.41
CA MET A 19 13.72 36.33 -18.42
C MET A 19 14.42 35.97 -17.11
N GLU A 20 15.53 35.23 -17.20
CA GLU A 20 16.36 34.87 -16.06
C GLU A 20 16.63 36.13 -15.24
N LYS A 21 16.20 36.12 -13.96
CA LYS A 21 16.55 37.19 -13.04
C LYS A 21 18.08 37.31 -13.00
N PRO A 22 18.63 38.54 -12.98
CA PRO A 22 20.07 38.72 -12.92
C PRO A 22 20.65 37.95 -11.72
N PRO A 23 21.84 37.33 -11.88
CA PRO A 23 22.43 36.50 -10.84
C PRO A 23 22.64 37.31 -9.56
N THR A 24 22.29 36.71 -8.44
CA THR A 24 22.46 37.32 -7.11
C THR A 24 23.93 37.45 -6.75
N GLU A 25 24.28 38.39 -5.85
CA GLU A 25 25.66 38.57 -5.38
C GLU A 25 26.29 37.27 -4.83
N SER A 26 25.47 36.43 -4.18
CA SER A 26 25.88 35.11 -3.72
C SER A 26 26.21 34.15 -4.87
N GLN A 27 25.41 34.12 -5.94
CA GLN A 27 25.67 33.29 -7.13
C GLN A 27 26.94 33.74 -7.86
N ILE A 28 27.16 35.05 -7.97
CA ILE A 28 28.37 35.62 -8.56
C ILE A 28 29.61 35.18 -7.76
N LYS A 29 29.53 35.20 -6.41
CA LYS A 29 30.61 34.76 -5.53
C LYS A 29 30.96 33.28 -5.70
N VAL A 30 29.97 32.40 -5.82
CA VAL A 30 30.19 30.96 -6.10
C VAL A 30 30.85 30.76 -7.44
N CYS A 31 30.33 31.41 -8.48
CA CYS A 31 30.88 31.30 -9.83
C CYS A 31 32.37 31.69 -9.86
N MET A 32 32.73 32.84 -9.28
CA MET A 32 34.13 33.28 -9.17
C MET A 32 35.00 32.31 -8.36
N THR A 33 34.46 31.73 -7.28
CA THR A 33 35.19 30.76 -6.45
C THR A 33 35.48 29.48 -7.24
N ILE A 34 34.53 29.02 -8.06
CA ILE A 34 34.67 27.82 -8.88
C ILE A 34 35.58 28.03 -10.08
N GLU A 35 35.53 29.20 -10.73
CA GLU A 35 36.49 29.56 -11.77
C GLU A 35 37.91 29.58 -11.20
N ARG A 36 38.10 30.19 -10.02
CA ARG A 36 39.39 30.16 -9.32
C ARG A 36 39.81 28.73 -8.99
N LEU A 37 38.91 27.90 -8.46
CA LEU A 37 39.19 26.50 -8.14
C LEU A 37 39.60 25.71 -9.40
N ARG A 38 38.86 25.88 -10.49
CA ARG A 38 39.16 25.28 -11.79
C ARG A 38 40.55 25.67 -12.26
N ASP A 39 40.88 26.97 -12.25
CA ASP A 39 42.15 27.46 -12.75
C ASP A 39 43.32 26.96 -11.87
N GLN A 40 43.10 26.88 -10.54
CA GLN A 40 44.02 26.28 -9.60
C GLN A 40 44.24 24.79 -9.86
N ILE A 41 43.20 24.02 -10.21
CA ILE A 41 43.34 22.61 -10.57
C ILE A 41 44.16 22.45 -11.86
N HIS A 42 43.87 23.25 -12.89
CA HIS A 42 44.55 23.17 -14.17
C HIS A 42 46.04 23.55 -14.09
N SER A 43 46.45 24.34 -13.11
CA SER A 43 47.87 24.70 -12.93
C SER A 43 48.70 23.60 -12.25
N ILE A 44 48.09 22.58 -11.64
CA ILE A 44 48.80 21.56 -10.86
C ILE A 44 49.82 20.76 -11.68
N PRO A 45 49.51 20.25 -12.89
CA PRO A 45 50.50 19.51 -13.69
C PRO A 45 51.78 20.31 -13.99
N VAL A 46 51.62 21.60 -14.29
CA VAL A 46 52.73 22.52 -14.56
C VAL A 46 53.58 22.73 -13.31
N LEU A 47 52.94 22.94 -12.16
CA LEU A 47 53.63 23.12 -10.88
C LEU A 47 54.38 21.86 -10.44
N ILE A 48 53.82 20.66 -10.66
CA ILE A 48 54.49 19.38 -10.39
C ILE A 48 55.74 19.22 -11.25
N HIS A 49 55.68 19.58 -12.54
CA HIS A 49 56.84 19.54 -13.44
C HIS A 49 57.93 20.56 -13.07
N GLN A 50 57.53 21.70 -12.49
CA GLN A 50 58.46 22.74 -12.02
C GLN A 50 59.05 22.45 -10.62
N ALA A 51 58.55 21.43 -9.91
CA ALA A 51 58.88 21.15 -8.51
C ALA A 51 60.30 20.62 -8.25
N LEU A 52 61.23 20.67 -9.21
CA LEU A 52 62.66 20.45 -8.94
C LEU A 52 63.31 21.60 -8.13
N VAL A 53 62.60 22.71 -7.86
CA VAL A 53 63.17 23.88 -7.16
C VAL A 53 62.25 24.51 -6.07
N ILE A 54 60.95 24.20 -5.97
CA ILE A 54 60.03 25.02 -5.15
C ILE A 54 59.00 24.21 -4.35
N ASP A 55 59.38 23.75 -3.15
CA ASP A 55 58.49 23.02 -2.23
C ASP A 55 57.43 23.95 -1.57
N GLN A 56 57.82 25.19 -1.22
CA GLN A 56 56.93 26.12 -0.51
C GLN A 56 55.79 26.67 -1.37
N ALA A 57 56.02 26.97 -2.66
CA ALA A 57 54.97 27.50 -3.54
C ALA A 57 53.92 26.42 -3.87
N LEU A 58 54.36 25.18 -4.07
CA LEU A 58 53.48 24.04 -4.29
C LEU A 58 52.61 23.79 -3.05
N SER A 59 53.21 23.82 -1.86
CA SER A 59 52.49 23.71 -0.58
C SER A 59 51.45 24.83 -0.38
N ASN A 60 51.81 26.08 -0.67
CA ASN A 60 50.88 27.21 -0.61
C ASN A 60 49.73 27.07 -1.63
N HIS A 61 50.02 26.56 -2.83
CA HIS A 61 49.02 26.30 -3.87
C HIS A 61 48.03 25.22 -3.42
N PHE A 62 48.52 24.11 -2.85
CA PHE A 62 47.66 23.05 -2.31
C PHE A 62 46.79 23.53 -1.17
N LYS A 63 47.34 24.34 -0.26
CA LYS A 63 46.54 24.96 0.80
C LYS A 63 45.44 25.83 0.20
N SER A 64 45.77 26.72 -0.74
CA SER A 64 44.79 27.59 -1.38
C SER A 64 43.72 26.82 -2.15
N LEU A 65 44.07 25.69 -2.77
CA LEU A 65 43.13 24.83 -3.46
C LEU A 65 42.14 24.15 -2.49
N LYS A 66 42.65 23.63 -1.36
CA LYS A 66 41.81 23.07 -0.28
C LYS A 66 40.88 24.13 0.31
N ASP A 67 41.40 25.33 0.53
CA ASP A 67 40.62 26.47 1.02
C ASP A 67 39.51 26.85 0.03
N SER A 68 39.80 26.91 -1.28
CA SER A 68 38.79 27.14 -2.33
C SER A 68 37.72 26.05 -2.36
N ALA A 69 38.09 24.77 -2.27
CA ALA A 69 37.13 23.66 -2.27
C ALA A 69 36.21 23.71 -1.03
N ASN A 70 36.77 24.02 0.14
CA ASN A 70 35.99 24.26 1.35
C ASN A 70 35.03 25.44 1.20
N GLU A 71 35.51 26.54 0.61
CA GLU A 71 34.71 27.74 0.40
C GLU A 71 33.49 27.46 -0.48
N VAL A 72 33.63 26.65 -1.55
CA VAL A 72 32.49 26.22 -2.37
C VAL A 72 31.43 25.49 -1.54
N ILE A 73 31.84 24.53 -0.71
CA ILE A 73 30.92 23.74 0.13
C ILE A 73 30.21 24.64 1.16
N VAL A 74 30.93 25.59 1.77
CA VAL A 74 30.33 26.56 2.69
C VAL A 74 29.29 27.40 1.97
N GLN A 75 29.61 27.93 0.79
CA GLN A 75 28.68 28.74 0.01
C GLN A 75 27.45 27.94 -0.46
N PHE A 76 27.60 26.67 -0.83
CA PHE A 76 26.45 25.79 -1.10
C PHE A 76 25.57 25.63 0.14
N ASN A 77 26.14 25.41 1.32
CA ASN A 77 25.37 25.34 2.55
C ASN A 77 24.65 26.65 2.89
N GLU A 78 25.27 27.80 2.66
CA GLU A 78 24.65 29.11 2.84
C GLU A 78 23.50 29.35 1.85
N GLN A 79 23.68 28.98 0.58
CA GLN A 79 22.66 29.14 -0.45
C GLN A 79 21.50 28.15 -0.30
N LYS A 80 21.75 26.96 0.26
CA LYS A 80 20.75 25.90 0.44
C LYS A 80 19.48 26.44 1.10
N GLU A 81 19.60 27.19 2.19
CA GLU A 81 18.45 27.73 2.92
C GLU A 81 17.63 28.71 2.05
N ASN A 82 18.29 29.52 1.22
CA ASN A 82 17.62 30.44 0.30
C ASN A 82 16.89 29.71 -0.84
N ILE A 83 17.42 28.57 -1.28
CA ILE A 83 16.77 27.72 -2.26
C ILE A 83 15.57 27.02 -1.61
N LEU A 84 15.73 26.46 -0.42
CA LEU A 84 14.67 25.77 0.31
C LEU A 84 13.47 26.68 0.64
N ALA A 85 13.70 27.96 0.93
CA ALA A 85 12.65 28.93 1.19
C ALA A 85 11.69 29.17 0.01
N GLN A 86 12.03 28.69 -1.20
CA GLN A 86 11.18 28.79 -2.39
C GLN A 86 10.17 27.63 -2.49
N PHE A 87 10.33 26.58 -1.67
CA PHE A 87 9.44 25.44 -1.63
C PHE A 87 8.50 25.53 -0.44
N ASP A 88 7.28 25.01 -0.60
CA ASP A 88 6.36 24.86 0.52
C ASP A 88 6.79 23.75 1.49
N SER A 89 6.07 23.64 2.61
CA SER A 89 6.37 22.67 3.66
C SER A 89 6.29 21.21 3.22
N LEU A 90 5.57 20.88 2.14
CA LEU A 90 5.39 19.51 1.66
C LEU A 90 6.57 19.09 0.76
N LEU A 91 7.05 20.01 -0.07
CA LEU A 91 8.16 19.76 -1.00
C LEU A 91 9.54 20.05 -0.40
N MET A 92 9.63 20.94 0.59
CA MET A 92 10.89 21.32 1.24
C MET A 92 11.73 20.11 1.71
N PRO A 93 11.17 19.05 2.33
CA PRO A 93 11.96 17.88 2.71
C PRO A 93 12.60 17.15 1.52
N LEU A 94 11.90 17.11 0.37
CA LEU A 94 12.40 16.47 -0.85
C LEU A 94 13.45 17.33 -1.54
N ALA A 95 13.22 18.65 -1.62
CA ALA A 95 14.20 19.60 -2.12
C ALA A 95 15.50 19.56 -1.30
N LYS A 96 15.37 19.44 0.02
CA LYS A 96 16.51 19.31 0.94
C LYS A 96 17.34 18.06 0.63
N GLU A 97 16.70 16.93 0.37
CA GLU A 97 17.39 15.68 0.04
C GLU A 97 18.22 15.79 -1.25
N VAL A 98 17.66 16.42 -2.28
CA VAL A 98 18.36 16.66 -3.57
C VAL A 98 19.56 17.59 -3.37
N LEU A 99 19.38 18.69 -2.63
CA LEU A 99 20.49 19.64 -2.39
C LEU A 99 21.58 19.03 -1.51
N GLU A 100 21.21 18.22 -0.52
CA GLU A 100 22.17 17.50 0.30
C GLU A 100 22.95 16.44 -0.50
N GLU A 101 22.36 15.84 -1.54
CA GLU A 101 23.09 14.96 -2.46
C GLU A 101 24.21 15.72 -3.18
N LEU A 102 23.92 16.91 -3.71
CA LEU A 102 24.93 17.74 -4.37
C LEU A 102 26.03 18.21 -3.41
N ILE A 103 25.69 18.50 -2.14
CA ILE A 103 26.68 18.82 -1.11
C ILE A 103 27.56 17.61 -0.82
N ARG A 104 26.99 16.41 -0.69
CA ARG A 104 27.75 15.17 -0.51
C ARG A 104 28.70 14.90 -1.70
N ASP A 105 28.25 15.19 -2.92
CA ASP A 105 29.11 15.10 -4.11
C ASP A 105 30.27 16.11 -4.03
N ALA A 106 30.03 17.33 -3.57
CA ALA A 106 31.08 18.33 -3.33
C ALA A 106 32.10 17.85 -2.28
N GLU A 107 31.61 17.28 -1.17
CA GLU A 107 32.44 16.72 -0.10
C GLU A 107 33.28 15.54 -0.62
N ARG A 108 32.71 14.69 -1.48
CA ARG A 108 33.41 13.60 -2.14
C ARG A 108 34.52 14.11 -3.06
N LEU A 109 34.23 15.10 -3.92
CA LEU A 109 35.24 15.71 -4.79
C LEU A 109 36.38 16.33 -3.98
N LYS A 110 36.06 17.03 -2.88
CA LYS A 110 37.07 17.56 -1.97
C LYS A 110 37.90 16.45 -1.32
N SER A 111 37.28 15.37 -0.87
CA SER A 111 37.98 14.21 -0.29
C SER A 111 38.92 13.56 -1.30
N ASP A 112 38.47 13.37 -2.54
CA ASP A 112 39.30 12.84 -3.62
C ASP A 112 40.51 13.75 -3.90
N LEU A 113 40.29 15.07 -3.93
CA LEU A 113 41.35 16.06 -4.04
C LEU A 113 42.35 15.97 -2.88
N ASP A 114 41.85 15.97 -1.65
CA ASP A 114 42.68 15.85 -0.44
C ASP A 114 43.55 14.59 -0.49
N ASN A 115 42.96 13.45 -0.86
CA ASN A 115 43.63 12.16 -0.95
C ASN A 115 44.70 12.09 -2.05
N THR A 116 44.46 12.78 -3.18
CA THR A 116 45.43 12.87 -4.26
C THR A 116 46.63 13.72 -3.86
N LEU A 117 46.37 14.87 -3.22
CA LEU A 117 47.42 15.81 -2.80
C LEU A 117 48.37 15.24 -1.73
N LEU A 118 48.02 14.14 -1.07
CA LEU A 118 48.88 13.46 -0.08
C LEU A 118 50.05 12.70 -0.71
N SER A 119 50.04 12.43 -2.02
CA SER A 119 51.03 11.56 -2.66
C SER A 119 51.44 12.06 -4.04
N MET A 120 52.73 12.32 -4.23
CA MET A 120 53.27 12.79 -5.51
C MET A 120 52.95 11.86 -6.69
N GLN A 121 52.99 10.54 -6.47
CA GLN A 121 52.59 9.57 -7.49
C GLN A 121 51.13 9.74 -7.93
N LYS A 122 50.19 9.83 -6.98
CA LYS A 122 48.77 10.08 -7.27
C LYS A 122 48.56 11.41 -7.99
N MET A 123 49.32 12.44 -7.62
CA MET A 123 49.25 13.74 -8.28
C MET A 123 49.69 13.69 -9.75
N VAL A 124 50.66 12.85 -10.10
CA VAL A 124 51.09 12.67 -11.50
C VAL A 124 50.04 11.88 -12.30
N ASP A 125 49.44 10.87 -11.67
CA ASP A 125 48.51 9.95 -12.34
C ASP A 125 47.05 10.48 -12.42
N MET A 126 46.73 11.56 -11.69
CA MET A 126 45.38 12.10 -11.63
C MET A 126 44.97 12.81 -12.93
N ASP A 127 43.76 12.52 -13.40
CA ASP A 127 43.07 13.33 -14.41
C ASP A 127 42.58 14.66 -13.80
N TRP A 128 43.50 15.62 -13.70
CA TRP A 128 43.20 16.97 -13.21
C TRP A 128 42.14 17.70 -14.04
N LYS A 129 42.11 17.44 -15.35
CA LYS A 129 41.11 18.05 -16.24
C LYS A 129 39.73 17.50 -15.94
N GLY A 130 39.59 16.19 -15.82
CA GLY A 130 38.34 15.53 -15.41
C GLY A 130 37.87 16.04 -14.04
N HIS A 131 38.77 16.13 -13.07
CA HIS A 131 38.44 16.64 -11.75
C HIS A 131 37.94 18.09 -11.76
N ALA A 132 38.57 18.97 -12.54
CA ALA A 132 38.12 20.35 -12.70
C ALA A 132 36.74 20.42 -13.39
N LEU A 133 36.50 19.59 -14.40
CA LEU A 133 35.20 19.49 -15.07
C LEU A 133 34.10 19.03 -14.10
N SER A 134 34.39 18.10 -13.19
CA SER A 134 33.42 17.66 -12.17
C SER A 134 32.95 18.80 -11.25
N TRP A 135 33.85 19.71 -10.85
CA TRP A 135 33.47 20.88 -10.06
C TRP A 135 32.58 21.86 -10.85
N ILE A 136 32.86 22.05 -12.14
CA ILE A 136 32.04 22.90 -13.02
C ILE A 136 30.66 22.26 -13.25
N GLU A 137 30.62 20.95 -13.49
CA GLU A 137 29.37 20.23 -13.68
C GLU A 137 28.51 20.28 -12.41
N LEU A 138 29.11 20.11 -11.23
CA LEU A 138 28.42 20.24 -9.96
C LEU A 138 27.86 21.65 -9.76
N HIS A 139 28.62 22.69 -10.10
CA HIS A 139 28.14 24.07 -10.11
C HIS A 139 26.94 24.27 -11.04
N SER A 140 27.02 23.71 -12.25
CA SER A 140 25.95 23.77 -13.24
C SER A 140 24.67 23.16 -12.68
N LYS A 141 24.77 21.94 -12.12
CA LYS A 141 23.63 21.24 -11.49
C LYS A 141 23.04 22.02 -10.30
N TRP A 142 23.90 22.68 -9.52
CA TRP A 142 23.46 23.50 -8.40
C TRP A 142 22.62 24.72 -8.82
N HIS A 143 22.91 25.29 -10.00
CA HIS A 143 22.22 26.46 -10.52
C HIS A 143 21.08 26.13 -11.49
N ASP A 144 21.05 24.92 -12.03
CA ASP A 144 19.99 24.46 -12.92
C ASP A 144 18.69 24.18 -12.15
N ARG A 145 17.87 25.23 -12.02
CA ARG A 145 16.55 25.13 -11.38
C ARG A 145 15.62 24.15 -12.08
N HIS A 146 15.74 24.00 -13.40
CA HIS A 146 14.89 23.07 -14.14
C HIS A 146 15.26 21.63 -13.78
N GLU A 147 16.54 21.30 -13.79
CA GLU A 147 17.03 19.98 -13.40
C GLU A 147 16.70 19.66 -11.93
N LEU A 148 16.94 20.60 -11.01
CA LEU A 148 16.57 20.44 -9.60
C LEU A 148 15.08 20.14 -9.44
N ASN A 149 14.23 20.86 -10.17
CA ASN A 149 12.80 20.65 -10.13
C ASN A 149 12.42 19.26 -10.66
N GLN A 150 13.00 18.82 -11.78
CA GLN A 150 12.77 17.49 -12.32
C GLN A 150 13.17 16.38 -11.33
N ARG A 151 14.31 16.54 -10.64
CA ARG A 151 14.75 15.59 -9.61
C ARG A 151 13.78 15.52 -8.42
N ILE A 152 13.26 16.66 -7.97
CA ILE A 152 12.26 16.71 -6.90
C ILE A 152 10.97 16.02 -7.34
N LEU A 153 10.43 16.34 -8.53
CA LEU A 153 9.23 15.70 -9.06
C LEU A 153 9.40 14.18 -9.19
N LYS A 154 10.57 13.74 -9.63
CA LYS A 154 10.90 12.31 -9.67
C LYS A 154 10.86 11.68 -8.28
N LEU A 155 11.44 12.33 -7.26
CA LEU A 155 11.36 11.82 -5.88
C LEU A 155 9.91 11.76 -5.36
N VAL A 156 9.07 12.75 -5.71
CA VAL A 156 7.64 12.71 -5.37
C VAL A 156 6.98 11.47 -5.99
N SER A 157 7.23 11.21 -7.27
CA SER A 157 6.70 10.05 -7.99
C SER A 157 7.20 8.73 -7.40
N ASP A 158 8.51 8.59 -7.21
CA ASP A 158 9.15 7.39 -6.68
C ASP A 158 8.60 7.06 -5.27
N ARG A 159 8.50 8.06 -4.39
CA ARG A 159 7.97 7.86 -3.03
C ARG A 159 6.49 7.54 -3.01
N THR A 160 5.69 8.22 -3.82
CA THR A 160 4.26 7.94 -3.96
C THR A 160 4.05 6.50 -4.43
N SER A 161 4.80 6.09 -5.46
CA SER A 161 4.79 4.72 -5.99
C SER A 161 5.13 3.68 -4.93
N GLN A 162 6.24 3.87 -4.21
CA GLN A 162 6.67 2.95 -3.14
C GLN A 162 5.64 2.85 -2.01
N LEU A 163 5.02 3.97 -1.67
CA LEU A 163 4.04 4.06 -0.60
C LEU A 163 2.74 3.33 -0.96
N ILE A 164 2.26 3.51 -2.20
CA ILE A 164 1.09 2.78 -2.73
C ILE A 164 1.39 1.29 -2.86
N ASP A 165 2.56 0.92 -3.38
CA ASP A 165 2.97 -0.49 -3.51
C ASP A 165 3.01 -1.18 -2.13
N LYS A 166 3.42 -0.45 -1.08
CA LYS A 166 3.38 -0.95 0.30
C LYS A 166 1.93 -1.17 0.77
N ASP A 167 1.02 -0.25 0.52
CA ASP A 167 -0.39 -0.40 0.91
C ASP A 167 -1.03 -1.62 0.25
N ILE A 168 -0.79 -1.79 -1.06
CA ILE A 168 -1.30 -2.93 -1.83
C ILE A 168 -0.79 -4.25 -1.23
N ARG A 169 0.50 -4.33 -0.87
CA ARG A 169 1.05 -5.52 -0.19
C ARG A 169 0.37 -5.78 1.14
N VAL A 170 0.19 -4.75 1.97
CA VAL A 170 -0.46 -4.92 3.29
C VAL A 170 -1.90 -5.42 3.12
N ILE A 171 -2.64 -4.90 2.14
CA ILE A 171 -3.98 -5.39 1.80
C ILE A 171 -3.96 -6.86 1.39
N GLN A 172 -3.04 -7.24 0.50
CA GLN A 172 -2.90 -8.62 0.01
C GLN A 172 -2.51 -9.58 1.13
N ASP A 173 -1.60 -9.16 2.02
CA ASP A 173 -1.18 -9.93 3.19
C ASP A 173 -2.36 -10.11 4.15
N TYR A 174 -3.13 -9.05 4.40
CA TYR A 174 -4.32 -9.11 5.26
C TYR A 174 -5.40 -10.03 4.68
N GLN A 175 -5.67 -9.95 3.38
CA GLN A 175 -6.58 -10.84 2.68
C GLN A 175 -6.11 -12.31 2.79
N THR A 176 -4.82 -12.56 2.55
CA THR A 176 -4.23 -13.90 2.64
C THR A 176 -4.32 -14.45 4.06
N GLN A 177 -4.00 -13.63 5.07
CA GLN A 177 -4.11 -14.02 6.47
C GLN A 177 -5.56 -14.32 6.86
N SER A 178 -6.51 -13.50 6.42
CA SER A 178 -7.94 -13.70 6.69
C SER A 178 -8.46 -15.01 6.08
N LEU A 179 -7.99 -15.36 4.87
CA LEU A 179 -8.33 -16.60 4.19
C LEU A 179 -7.57 -17.82 4.71
N SER A 180 -6.38 -17.64 5.29
CA SER A 180 -5.53 -18.75 5.76
C SER A 180 -6.16 -19.59 6.87
N ARG A 181 -7.18 -19.04 7.56
CA ARG A 181 -7.96 -19.74 8.59
C ARG A 181 -9.01 -20.68 8.00
N MET A 182 -9.27 -20.60 6.70
CA MET A 182 -10.31 -21.37 6.02
C MET A 182 -9.72 -22.62 5.33
N SER A 183 -10.47 -23.72 5.35
CA SER A 183 -10.10 -24.96 4.64
C SER A 183 -10.11 -24.74 3.12
N GLN A 184 -8.94 -24.84 2.47
CA GLN A 184 -8.77 -24.62 1.02
C GLN A 184 -9.57 -25.57 0.12
N LYS A 185 -10.18 -26.62 0.69
CA LYS A 185 -10.90 -27.67 -0.07
C LYS A 185 -12.41 -27.43 -0.17
N ASP A 186 -12.97 -26.44 0.52
CA ASP A 186 -14.41 -26.18 0.51
C ASP A 186 -14.84 -25.27 -0.65
N ASP A 187 -15.98 -25.58 -1.26
CA ASP A 187 -16.60 -24.68 -2.26
C ASP A 187 -16.93 -23.31 -1.68
N VAL A 188 -17.10 -23.24 -0.34
CA VAL A 188 -17.21 -22.01 0.44
C VAL A 188 -15.95 -21.18 0.30
N PHE A 189 -14.76 -21.76 0.45
CA PHE A 189 -13.48 -21.05 0.29
C PHE A 189 -13.37 -20.37 -1.08
N LYS A 190 -13.66 -21.10 -2.16
CA LYS A 190 -13.64 -20.55 -3.53
C LYS A 190 -14.67 -19.44 -3.74
N SER A 191 -15.85 -19.56 -3.13
CA SER A 191 -16.89 -18.53 -3.18
C SER A 191 -16.42 -17.24 -2.49
N VAL A 192 -15.77 -17.37 -1.34
CA VAL A 192 -15.26 -16.25 -0.53
C VAL A 192 -14.08 -15.58 -1.21
N GLU A 193 -13.14 -16.36 -1.72
CA GLU A 193 -12.01 -15.86 -2.52
C GLU A 193 -12.51 -15.02 -3.70
N LYS A 194 -13.53 -15.51 -4.42
CA LYS A 194 -14.14 -14.79 -5.54
C LYS A 194 -14.87 -13.51 -5.09
N ARG A 195 -15.59 -13.53 -3.97
CA ARG A 195 -16.26 -12.35 -3.39
C ARG A 195 -15.25 -11.29 -2.97
N LEU A 196 -14.17 -11.70 -2.29
CA LEU A 196 -13.08 -10.82 -1.87
C LEU A 196 -12.41 -10.19 -3.08
N ALA A 197 -11.98 -11.00 -4.06
CA ALA A 197 -11.35 -10.50 -5.28
C ALA A 197 -12.19 -9.43 -5.98
N LYS A 198 -13.51 -9.66 -6.11
CA LYS A 198 -14.42 -8.69 -6.72
C LYS A 198 -14.62 -7.44 -5.85
N ALA A 199 -14.68 -7.58 -4.52
CA ALA A 199 -14.92 -6.47 -3.62
C ALA A 199 -13.70 -5.53 -3.51
N THR A 200 -12.49 -6.08 -3.61
CA THR A 200 -11.22 -5.35 -3.51
C THR A 200 -10.73 -4.82 -4.85
N GLU A 201 -11.23 -5.31 -5.98
CA GLU A 201 -10.80 -4.93 -7.34
C GLU A 201 -10.83 -3.41 -7.58
N GLU A 202 -11.98 -2.76 -7.42
CA GLU A 202 -12.13 -1.31 -7.69
C GLU A 202 -11.27 -0.43 -6.77
N PRO A 203 -11.28 -0.60 -5.43
CA PRO A 203 -10.39 0.18 -4.57
C PRO A 203 -8.90 -0.03 -4.85
N LEU A 204 -8.47 -1.27 -5.17
CA LEU A 204 -7.08 -1.55 -5.55
C LEU A 204 -6.72 -0.88 -6.86
N LYS A 205 -7.63 -0.89 -7.84
CA LYS A 205 -7.48 -0.17 -9.09
C LYS A 205 -7.35 1.32 -8.85
N HIS A 206 -8.14 1.91 -7.94
CA HIS A 206 -8.00 3.32 -7.58
C HIS A 206 -6.62 3.63 -6.96
N LEU A 207 -6.10 2.77 -6.08
CA LEU A 207 -4.73 2.90 -5.56
C LEU A 207 -3.69 2.89 -6.70
N VAL A 208 -3.85 1.99 -7.68
CA VAL A 208 -2.97 1.97 -8.87
C VAL A 208 -3.13 3.22 -9.74
N GLU A 209 -4.34 3.77 -9.87
CA GLU A 209 -4.58 5.02 -10.59
C GLU A 209 -3.91 6.22 -9.90
N LEU A 210 -3.88 6.25 -8.56
CA LEU A 210 -3.11 7.25 -7.82
C LEU A 210 -1.61 7.18 -8.19
N LYS A 211 -1.07 5.97 -8.36
CA LYS A 211 0.33 5.80 -8.79
C LYS A 211 0.60 6.42 -10.16
N ARG A 212 -0.36 6.38 -11.08
CA ARG A 212 -0.21 7.02 -12.40
C ARG A 212 -0.36 8.54 -12.32
N GLY A 213 -1.27 9.04 -11.49
CA GLY A 213 -1.54 10.48 -11.38
C GLY A 213 -0.34 11.31 -10.95
N VAL A 214 0.58 10.75 -10.14
CA VAL A 214 1.81 11.45 -9.76
C VAL A 214 2.83 11.55 -10.91
N GLU A 215 2.88 10.56 -11.82
CA GLU A 215 3.76 10.58 -12.98
C GLU A 215 3.36 11.69 -13.99
N GLU A 216 2.08 12.07 -13.96
CA GLU A 216 1.51 13.13 -14.80
C GLU A 216 1.72 14.54 -14.22
N THR A 217 2.30 14.68 -13.01
CA THR A 217 2.55 16.00 -12.40
C THR A 217 3.66 16.77 -13.12
N ALA A 218 3.30 17.83 -13.83
CA ALA A 218 4.23 18.62 -14.63
C ALA A 218 4.84 19.82 -13.86
N SER A 219 4.31 20.15 -12.68
CA SER A 219 4.72 21.34 -11.92
C SER A 219 4.80 21.10 -10.41
N MET A 220 5.62 21.91 -9.73
CA MET A 220 5.76 21.87 -8.27
C MET A 220 4.44 22.11 -7.53
N LYS A 221 3.63 23.04 -8.01
CA LYS A 221 2.32 23.32 -7.42
C LYS A 221 1.42 22.09 -7.46
N GLN A 222 1.34 21.43 -8.62
CA GLN A 222 0.57 20.19 -8.77
C GLN A 222 1.12 19.07 -7.89
N ALA A 223 2.44 18.93 -7.79
CA ALA A 223 3.06 17.93 -6.92
C ALA A 223 2.75 18.17 -5.43
N SER A 224 2.74 19.43 -4.99
CA SER A 224 2.36 19.79 -3.62
C SER A 224 0.89 19.51 -3.33
N GLU A 225 0.00 19.94 -4.21
CA GLU A 225 -1.44 19.65 -4.13
C GLU A 225 -1.71 18.14 -4.13
N TRP A 226 -0.96 17.39 -4.95
CA TRP A 226 -0.98 15.94 -4.98
C TRP A 226 -0.61 15.34 -3.63
N ILE A 227 0.55 15.71 -3.05
CA ILE A 227 0.98 15.22 -1.73
C ILE A 227 -0.06 15.53 -0.65
N ALA A 228 -0.65 16.72 -0.67
CA ALA A 228 -1.65 17.15 0.30
C ALA A 228 -2.93 16.28 0.28
N GLN A 229 -3.32 15.80 -0.91
CA GLN A 229 -4.52 14.98 -1.09
C GLN A 229 -4.24 13.48 -0.98
N LEU A 230 -3.02 13.06 -1.34
CA LEU A 230 -2.62 11.65 -1.45
C LEU A 230 -2.89 10.87 -0.17
N HIS A 231 -2.59 11.44 1.00
CA HIS A 231 -2.80 10.73 2.27
C HIS A 231 -4.27 10.38 2.49
N ARG A 232 -5.18 11.34 2.31
CA ARG A 232 -6.63 11.14 2.51
C ARG A 232 -7.21 10.15 1.50
N GLN A 233 -6.79 10.25 0.24
CA GLN A 233 -7.25 9.35 -0.83
C GLN A 233 -6.80 7.91 -0.55
N ARG A 234 -5.52 7.73 -0.19
CA ARG A 234 -4.96 6.42 0.18
C ARG A 234 -5.65 5.83 1.40
N GLU A 235 -5.78 6.59 2.48
CA GLU A 235 -6.42 6.14 3.72
C GLU A 235 -7.87 5.72 3.47
N SER A 236 -8.65 6.54 2.75
CA SER A 236 -10.03 6.20 2.38
C SER A 236 -10.11 4.89 1.57
N CYS A 237 -9.24 4.68 0.59
CA CYS A 237 -9.22 3.44 -0.17
C CYS A 237 -8.79 2.24 0.67
N PHE A 238 -7.77 2.42 1.51
CA PHE A 238 -7.25 1.40 2.40
C PHE A 238 -8.33 0.93 3.39
N ASP A 239 -9.01 1.86 4.06
CA ASP A 239 -10.09 1.58 5.00
C ASP A 239 -11.29 0.90 4.32
N GLN A 240 -11.68 1.38 3.13
CA GLN A 240 -12.74 0.75 2.35
C GLN A 240 -12.42 -0.71 2.01
N VAL A 241 -11.15 -1.01 1.67
CA VAL A 241 -10.73 -2.37 1.38
C VAL A 241 -10.77 -3.24 2.63
N LEU A 242 -10.18 -2.78 3.74
CA LEU A 242 -10.19 -3.54 4.99
C LEU A 242 -11.61 -3.80 5.47
N MET A 243 -12.50 -2.81 5.44
CA MET A 243 -13.90 -2.97 5.81
C MET A 243 -14.60 -4.00 4.93
N LYS A 244 -14.35 -4.02 3.61
CA LYS A 244 -14.93 -5.01 2.71
C LYS A 244 -14.40 -6.42 2.98
N ILE A 245 -13.10 -6.55 3.26
CA ILE A 245 -12.50 -7.84 3.65
C ILE A 245 -13.15 -8.32 4.95
N ASP A 246 -13.23 -7.45 5.96
CA ASP A 246 -13.83 -7.75 7.26
C ASP A 246 -15.30 -8.15 7.15
N LEU A 247 -16.10 -7.43 6.36
CA LEU A 247 -17.52 -7.77 6.16
C LEU A 247 -17.65 -9.15 5.53
N ILE A 248 -16.89 -9.45 4.48
CA ILE A 248 -16.97 -10.75 3.80
C ILE A 248 -16.46 -11.88 4.71
N VAL A 249 -15.41 -11.64 5.50
CA VAL A 249 -14.86 -12.63 6.44
C VAL A 249 -15.78 -12.82 7.65
N LYS A 250 -16.35 -11.74 8.20
CA LYS A 250 -17.32 -11.80 9.31
C LYS A 250 -18.63 -12.43 8.90
N ASP A 251 -19.12 -12.20 7.69
CA ASP A 251 -20.28 -12.93 7.16
C ASP A 251 -20.09 -14.46 7.25
N LEU A 252 -18.84 -14.95 7.23
CA LEU A 252 -18.52 -16.36 7.37
C LEU A 252 -18.30 -16.80 8.81
N VAL A 253 -17.62 -15.96 9.61
CA VAL A 253 -17.42 -16.23 11.04
C VAL A 253 -18.77 -16.20 11.77
N LEU A 254 -19.68 -15.30 11.41
CA LEU A 254 -21.04 -15.23 11.95
C LEU A 254 -21.93 -16.37 11.46
N THR A 255 -21.61 -17.03 10.34
CA THR A 255 -22.23 -18.32 10.00
C THR A 255 -21.66 -19.51 10.78
N GLU A 256 -20.61 -19.34 11.57
CA GLU A 256 -20.09 -20.39 12.46
C GLU A 256 -20.20 -20.05 13.97
N GLU A 257 -20.29 -18.76 14.36
CA GLU A 257 -20.20 -18.30 15.76
C GLU A 257 -21.46 -17.63 16.34
N GLU A 258 -22.56 -17.48 15.60
CA GLU A 258 -23.91 -17.22 16.17
C GLU A 258 -24.89 -18.38 15.90
N PHE A 259 -24.39 -19.62 15.98
CA PHE A 259 -25.25 -20.75 16.28
C PHE A 259 -25.29 -20.92 17.79
N ASP A 260 -26.44 -20.64 18.40
CA ASP A 260 -26.66 -20.79 19.84
C ASP A 260 -26.37 -22.26 20.23
N VAL A 261 -25.17 -22.49 20.76
CA VAL A 261 -24.68 -23.82 21.15
C VAL A 261 -25.62 -24.46 22.18
N ASP A 262 -26.27 -23.63 23.00
CA ASP A 262 -27.26 -24.08 23.96
C ASP A 262 -28.55 -24.53 23.25
N LEU A 263 -29.04 -23.79 22.25
CA LEU A 263 -30.20 -24.20 21.45
C LEU A 263 -29.96 -25.51 20.68
N PHE A 264 -28.74 -25.72 20.18
CA PHE A 264 -28.40 -26.97 19.47
C PHE A 264 -28.31 -28.15 20.41
N LYS A 265 -27.73 -27.94 21.60
CA LYS A 265 -27.69 -28.96 22.64
C LYS A 265 -29.09 -29.33 23.10
N ASP A 266 -29.96 -28.34 23.30
CA ASP A 266 -31.37 -28.55 23.63
C ASP A 266 -32.07 -29.34 22.51
N LEU A 267 -31.89 -28.95 21.23
CA LEU A 267 -32.45 -29.68 20.10
C LEU A 267 -31.94 -31.13 20.02
N GLU A 268 -30.64 -31.37 20.25
CA GLU A 268 -30.08 -32.73 20.26
C GLU A 268 -30.65 -33.58 21.39
N GLU A 269 -30.82 -33.00 22.58
CA GLU A 269 -31.46 -33.66 23.73
C GLU A 269 -32.93 -34.00 23.43
N GLU A 270 -33.67 -33.07 22.80
CA GLU A 270 -35.06 -33.27 22.43
C GLU A 270 -35.24 -34.31 21.31
N MET A 271 -34.41 -34.26 20.25
CA MET A 271 -34.42 -35.28 19.19
C MET A 271 -34.08 -36.66 19.76
N PHE A 272 -33.12 -36.74 20.68
CA PHE A 272 -32.78 -37.99 21.35
C PHE A 272 -33.93 -38.51 22.22
N PHE A 273 -34.61 -37.62 22.97
CA PHE A 273 -35.80 -37.98 23.75
C PHE A 273 -36.89 -38.57 22.86
N VAL A 274 -37.23 -37.90 21.75
CA VAL A 274 -38.27 -38.37 20.82
C VAL A 274 -37.91 -39.72 20.19
N GLU A 275 -36.65 -39.94 19.82
CA GLU A 275 -36.19 -41.23 19.30
C GLU A 275 -36.35 -42.37 20.33
N GLN A 276 -36.06 -42.11 21.61
CA GLN A 276 -36.27 -43.10 22.68
C GLN A 276 -37.76 -43.39 22.88
N GLU A 277 -38.60 -42.36 22.85
CA GLU A 277 -40.04 -42.48 22.99
C GLU A 277 -40.67 -43.24 21.82
N LEU A 278 -40.25 -42.95 20.59
CA LEU A 278 -40.66 -43.68 19.39
C LEU A 278 -40.27 -45.15 19.48
N LYS A 279 -39.05 -45.45 19.93
CA LYS A 279 -38.62 -46.83 20.17
C LYS A 279 -39.51 -47.52 21.19
N HIS A 280 -39.85 -46.85 22.28
CA HIS A 280 -40.76 -47.38 23.30
C HIS A 280 -42.16 -47.65 22.72
N ILE A 281 -42.70 -46.74 21.91
CA ILE A 281 -43.99 -46.91 21.24
C ILE A 281 -43.93 -48.09 20.27
N HIS A 282 -42.87 -48.22 19.47
CA HIS A 282 -42.67 -49.36 18.59
C HIS A 282 -42.64 -50.70 19.33
N ASP A 283 -42.07 -50.74 20.55
CA ASP A 283 -42.06 -51.92 21.40
C ASP A 283 -43.41 -52.21 22.09
N LEU A 284 -44.25 -51.18 22.26
CA LEU A 284 -45.58 -51.26 22.89
C LEU A 284 -46.65 -51.70 21.88
N LEU A 285 -46.63 -51.15 20.66
CA LEU A 285 -47.66 -51.37 19.63
C LEU A 285 -47.99 -52.83 19.31
N PRO A 286 -47.05 -53.80 19.31
CA PRO A 286 -47.36 -55.21 19.12
C PRO A 286 -48.06 -55.87 20.33
N LYS A 287 -47.93 -55.28 21.51
CA LYS A 287 -48.44 -55.81 22.79
C LYS A 287 -49.82 -55.28 23.15
N LEU A 288 -50.25 -54.20 22.50
CA LEU A 288 -51.58 -53.63 22.69
C LEU A 288 -52.67 -54.61 22.25
N HIS A 289 -53.70 -54.74 23.09
CA HIS A 289 -54.84 -55.59 22.78
C HIS A 289 -55.71 -54.92 21.70
N LYS A 290 -56.07 -55.65 20.64
CA LYS A 290 -56.77 -55.09 19.47
C LYS A 290 -58.11 -54.40 19.77
N ASN A 291 -58.73 -54.73 20.89
CA ASN A 291 -60.02 -54.16 21.32
C ASN A 291 -59.86 -53.05 22.39
N ASP A 292 -58.64 -52.64 22.70
CA ASP A 292 -58.38 -51.57 23.67
C ASP A 292 -58.25 -50.22 22.96
N GLU A 293 -59.40 -49.71 22.52
CA GLU A 293 -59.51 -48.43 21.80
C GLU A 293 -58.89 -47.27 22.59
N LYS A 294 -58.91 -47.34 23.93
CA LYS A 294 -58.34 -46.30 24.79
C LYS A 294 -56.83 -46.26 24.67
N GLU A 295 -56.17 -47.41 24.72
CA GLU A 295 -54.71 -47.49 24.59
C GLU A 295 -54.23 -47.07 23.20
N PHE A 296 -54.99 -47.39 22.14
CA PHE A 296 -54.70 -46.89 20.80
C PHE A 296 -54.85 -45.36 20.71
N PHE A 297 -55.92 -44.80 21.27
CA PHE A 297 -56.13 -43.35 21.32
C PHE A 297 -55.02 -42.64 22.11
N PHE A 298 -54.60 -43.17 23.27
CA PHE A 298 -53.49 -42.60 24.03
C PHE A 298 -52.16 -42.68 23.28
N THR A 299 -51.94 -43.75 22.52
CA THR A 299 -50.73 -43.90 21.70
C THR A 299 -50.71 -42.92 20.52
N GLU A 300 -51.87 -42.71 19.87
CA GLU A 300 -52.03 -41.71 18.81
C GLU A 300 -51.78 -40.29 19.35
N ALA A 301 -52.42 -39.92 20.46
CA ALA A 301 -52.20 -38.63 21.10
C ALA A 301 -50.74 -38.40 21.55
N ARG A 302 -50.04 -39.46 22.00
CA ARG A 302 -48.61 -39.38 22.34
C ARG A 302 -47.75 -39.12 21.10
N LEU A 303 -48.03 -39.79 19.98
CA LEU A 303 -47.31 -39.59 18.72
C LEU A 303 -47.56 -38.18 18.15
N GLU A 304 -48.80 -37.68 18.20
CA GLU A 304 -49.12 -36.30 17.84
C GLU A 304 -48.37 -35.30 18.73
N GLY A 305 -48.34 -35.54 20.05
CA GLY A 305 -47.58 -34.70 20.97
C GLY A 305 -46.08 -34.67 20.68
N LEU A 306 -45.47 -35.79 20.30
CA LEU A 306 -44.06 -35.85 19.90
C LEU A 306 -43.80 -35.10 18.59
N ARG A 307 -44.75 -35.16 17.64
CA ARG A 307 -44.68 -34.41 16.38
C ARG A 307 -44.75 -32.91 16.62
N ASP A 308 -45.74 -32.45 17.37
CA ASP A 308 -45.95 -31.04 17.69
C ASP A 308 -44.76 -30.45 18.47
N HIS A 309 -44.14 -31.28 19.31
CA HIS A 309 -42.93 -30.91 20.06
C HIS A 309 -41.74 -30.63 19.12
N LEU A 310 -41.57 -31.46 18.08
CA LEU A 310 -40.50 -31.26 17.10
C LEU A 310 -40.80 -30.16 16.07
N GLU A 311 -42.08 -29.90 15.79
CA GLU A 311 -42.50 -28.89 14.79
C GLU A 311 -42.05 -27.47 15.17
N GLN A 312 -41.82 -27.23 16.47
CA GLN A 312 -41.25 -25.98 16.99
C GLN A 312 -39.84 -25.69 16.44
N PHE A 313 -39.12 -26.72 16.00
CA PHE A 313 -37.75 -26.62 15.49
C PHE A 313 -37.66 -26.64 13.95
N ASP A 314 -38.77 -26.89 13.24
CA ASP A 314 -38.78 -27.03 11.77
C ASP A 314 -38.41 -25.73 11.04
N ASN A 315 -38.72 -24.58 11.67
CA ASN A 315 -38.40 -23.26 11.13
C ASN A 315 -36.96 -22.79 11.41
N LEU A 316 -36.14 -23.59 12.11
CA LEU A 316 -34.76 -23.23 12.41
C LEU A 316 -33.83 -23.46 11.22
N SER A 317 -32.87 -22.56 11.06
CA SER A 317 -31.74 -22.77 10.15
C SER A 317 -30.82 -23.81 10.80
N LEU A 318 -30.86 -25.07 10.33
CA LEU A 318 -30.13 -26.19 10.93
C LEU A 318 -29.01 -26.70 10.00
N PRO A 319 -27.89 -27.20 10.56
CA PRO A 319 -26.91 -27.94 9.78
C PRO A 319 -27.57 -29.09 9.03
N ARG A 320 -27.13 -29.34 7.80
CA ARG A 320 -27.75 -30.33 6.89
C ARG A 320 -27.95 -31.71 7.54
N ILE A 321 -26.94 -32.20 8.27
CA ILE A 321 -26.98 -33.51 8.94
C ILE A 321 -28.10 -33.59 9.98
N VAL A 322 -28.35 -32.50 10.69
CA VAL A 322 -29.33 -32.43 11.78
C VAL A 322 -30.73 -32.30 11.21
N ARG A 323 -30.88 -31.49 10.15
CA ARG A 323 -32.14 -31.40 9.39
C ARG A 323 -32.53 -32.75 8.79
N GLU A 324 -31.60 -33.46 8.16
CA GLU A 324 -31.86 -34.79 7.59
C GLU A 324 -32.29 -35.80 8.68
N ARG A 325 -31.74 -35.72 9.89
CA ARG A 325 -32.14 -36.55 11.03
C ARG A 325 -33.52 -36.17 11.57
N LEU A 326 -33.81 -34.88 11.73
CA LEU A 326 -35.12 -34.38 12.18
C LEU A 326 -36.24 -34.80 11.21
N GLU A 327 -36.03 -34.63 9.90
CA GLU A 327 -36.92 -35.12 8.86
C GLU A 327 -37.09 -36.65 8.89
N GLY A 328 -36.04 -37.39 9.28
CA GLY A 328 -36.12 -38.82 9.56
C GLY A 328 -37.10 -39.14 10.68
N ILE A 329 -36.97 -38.47 11.83
CA ILE A 329 -37.84 -38.65 12.99
C ILE A 329 -39.29 -38.29 12.67
N PHE A 330 -39.54 -37.20 11.94
CA PHE A 330 -40.89 -36.84 11.49
C PHE A 330 -41.54 -37.93 10.65
N ARG A 331 -40.81 -38.46 9.65
CA ARG A 331 -41.31 -39.56 8.83
C ARG A 331 -41.60 -40.80 9.66
N ASP A 332 -40.75 -41.12 10.64
CA ASP A 332 -40.96 -42.26 11.52
C ASP A 332 -42.22 -42.08 12.39
N ILE A 333 -42.48 -40.86 12.89
CA ILE A 333 -43.73 -40.55 13.61
C ILE A 333 -44.95 -40.72 12.68
N GLU A 334 -44.92 -40.15 11.48
CA GLU A 334 -46.03 -40.22 10.51
C GLU A 334 -46.33 -41.66 10.08
N ASP A 335 -45.30 -42.44 9.75
CA ASP A 335 -45.44 -43.85 9.42
C ASP A 335 -46.01 -44.66 10.59
N THR A 336 -45.70 -44.26 11.82
CA THR A 336 -46.20 -44.91 13.03
C THR A 336 -47.66 -44.54 13.28
N LEU A 337 -48.04 -43.27 13.15
CA LEU A 337 -49.43 -42.82 13.21
C LEU A 337 -50.30 -43.58 12.20
N ILE A 338 -49.86 -43.69 10.94
CA ILE A 338 -50.58 -44.47 9.91
C ILE A 338 -50.77 -45.93 10.33
N LYS A 339 -49.77 -46.54 10.98
CA LYS A 339 -49.87 -47.92 11.48
C LYS A 339 -50.85 -48.03 12.66
N VAL A 340 -50.91 -47.03 13.53
CA VAL A 340 -51.84 -46.96 14.67
C VAL A 340 -53.27 -46.80 14.18
N SER A 341 -53.56 -45.81 13.33
CA SER A 341 -54.92 -45.55 12.85
C SER A 341 -55.46 -46.70 11.98
N ARG A 342 -54.60 -47.48 11.31
CA ARG A 342 -54.99 -48.71 10.59
C ARG A 342 -55.30 -49.91 11.49
N ARG A 343 -54.84 -49.90 12.74
CA ARG A 343 -55.09 -50.98 13.71
C ARG A 343 -56.27 -50.69 14.62
N SER A 344 -56.64 -49.42 14.77
CA SER A 344 -57.81 -48.97 15.53
C SER A 344 -59.10 -48.88 14.69
N ALA A 345 -58.98 -48.76 13.36
CA ALA A 345 -60.07 -48.91 12.39
C ALA A 345 -60.38 -50.39 12.10
#